data_AF-A0A7S4VJ71-F1
#
_entry.id   AF-A0A7S4VJ71-F1
#
_cell.length_a   1.000
_cell.length_b   1.000
_cell.length_c   1.000
_cell.angle_alpha   90.00
_cell.angle_beta   90.00
_cell.angle_gamma   90.00
#
_symmetry.space_group_name_H-M   'P 1'
#
loop_
_entity.id
_entity.type
_entity.pdbx_description
1 polymer ?
#
loop_
_entity_poly.entity_id
_entity_poly.type
_entity_poly.pdbx_seq_one_letter_code
_entity_poly.pdbx_strand_id
1 'polypeptide(L)'
;MDPLSVLLDKKKTEQASKPAPAASAAGLSNVSSSLAAEKQSTLAMAASLGSPSRSGDLFPDEPNFGPGGYPSPATTTPATLPSAPKRAPNASAASGAPLTGVEDFIGSATKLPNLGPGSMNSTSTIAFDDMLPGERVFVVASNCFLLVRNPLCEVGGRLLVTNYRLKFQTPKGTLREELRWMLDVKYFDVPLGAVEELREDHSTTATGAVELRITVQTKDFRSLALLMRSEDDWRNVLDAVGAFGTPGNPALLFAFKHAEACSGPEQPDGWGIYDPVTEYTRMGIETEMIPSPGSPWLVSRINAQYSLCASYPALLALPGSMTEHELRMVAGFRKRGRLPTLTWCGGPERQYASLWRCSQTTEGVMGMIRQSNKGSEDQKMVEIIRGGVDPQAKRDLLVVDLRPWKSAWANKAAGGGFEGYPHCKIVFGNIDSIHCVRSAWRYMGKAVSNVVDGEPGTWMKDVANSRWYAYVGAILNSTRMVVTELFEHKSSALVHCSDGWDRTTEVCSLAMMCLDSHYRTQQGLLRLIQKEWCSFGHPFRTRLALGEVPSGEYSPVFVQWLDCVYQLFSQFPYAFEWTPSILLRLA
;
A
#
# COMPACT_ATOMS: atom_id res chain seq x y z
N MET A 1 -11.82 -11.00 25.70
CA MET A 1 -11.64 -12.45 25.55
C MET A 1 -10.44 -12.66 24.65
N ASP A 2 -9.44 -13.42 25.10
CA ASP A 2 -8.16 -13.62 24.42
C ASP A 2 -8.30 -14.65 23.27
N PRO A 3 -7.99 -14.29 22.00
CA PRO A 3 -8.10 -15.17 20.83
C PRO A 3 -7.22 -16.44 20.88
N LEU A 4 -6.23 -16.51 21.77
CA LEU A 4 -5.36 -17.69 21.93
C LEU A 4 -6.02 -18.88 22.63
N SER A 5 -7.09 -18.64 23.40
CA SER A 5 -7.75 -19.70 24.19
C SER A 5 -8.55 -20.70 23.33
N VAL A 6 -9.01 -20.30 22.15
CA VAL A 6 -9.87 -21.14 21.27
C VAL A 6 -9.06 -22.14 20.41
N LEU A 7 -7.74 -21.93 20.26
CA LEU A 7 -6.87 -22.80 19.46
C LEU A 7 -6.22 -23.93 20.27
N LEU A 8 -6.16 -23.82 21.60
CA LEU A 8 -5.49 -24.80 22.46
C LEU A 8 -6.41 -25.94 22.94
N ASP A 9 -7.74 -25.75 22.89
CA ASP A 9 -8.71 -26.79 23.32
C ASP A 9 -8.96 -27.88 22.25
N LYS A 10 -8.51 -27.69 21.00
CA LYS A 10 -8.68 -28.70 19.95
C LYS A 10 -7.62 -29.80 19.92
N LYS A 11 -6.58 -29.73 20.77
CA LYS A 11 -5.47 -30.71 20.78
C LYS A 11 -5.57 -31.79 21.87
N LYS A 12 -6.66 -31.85 22.64
CA LYS A 12 -6.84 -32.81 23.75
C LYS A 12 -7.87 -33.92 23.52
N THR A 13 -8.46 -34.04 22.32
CA THR A 13 -9.56 -35.00 22.09
C THR A 13 -9.31 -36.05 21.01
N GLU A 14 -8.05 -36.34 20.66
CA GLU A 14 -7.70 -37.47 19.79
C GLU A 14 -6.50 -38.24 20.32
N GLN A 15 -6.68 -38.91 21.46
CA GLN A 15 -5.83 -40.02 21.88
C GLN A 15 -6.56 -40.88 22.92
N ALA A 16 -7.39 -41.82 22.46
CA ALA A 16 -7.67 -43.09 23.14
C ALA A 16 -8.73 -43.90 22.35
N SER A 17 -8.29 -44.86 21.53
CA SER A 17 -9.16 -45.97 21.12
C SER A 17 -8.34 -47.26 21.03
N LYS A 18 -8.32 -48.03 22.12
CA LYS A 18 -8.14 -49.49 22.09
C LYS A 18 -9.10 -50.11 23.12
N PRO A 19 -9.77 -51.23 22.78
CA PRO A 19 -10.86 -51.77 23.57
C PRO A 19 -10.35 -52.76 24.63
N ALA A 20 -11.06 -52.83 25.76
CA ALA A 20 -10.97 -53.92 26.72
C ALA A 20 -12.39 -54.35 27.15
N PRO A 21 -12.59 -55.61 27.58
CA PRO A 21 -13.88 -56.30 27.55
C PRO A 21 -14.74 -56.08 28.82
N ALA A 22 -16.01 -56.47 28.69
CA ALA A 22 -17.07 -56.38 29.68
C ALA A 22 -16.90 -57.33 30.89
N ALA A 23 -17.32 -56.89 32.09
CA ALA A 23 -18.12 -57.65 33.07
C ALA A 23 -18.51 -56.86 34.35
N SER A 24 -19.79 -57.01 34.72
CA SER A 24 -20.44 -57.09 36.05
C SER A 24 -20.35 -56.01 37.15
N ALA A 25 -21.50 -55.35 37.37
CA ALA A 25 -22.33 -55.24 38.59
C ALA A 25 -21.71 -55.27 40.02
N ALA A 26 -22.08 -54.27 40.86
CA ALA A 26 -22.87 -54.42 42.11
C ALA A 26 -22.77 -53.21 43.10
N GLY A 27 -23.88 -52.89 43.79
CA GLY A 27 -23.97 -52.22 45.11
C GLY A 27 -24.24 -50.70 45.12
N LEU A 28 -25.45 -50.18 45.42
CA LEU A 28 -26.10 -49.94 46.75
C LEU A 28 -25.26 -49.02 47.67
N SER A 29 -25.73 -47.99 48.40
CA SER A 29 -27.06 -47.42 48.72
C SER A 29 -26.89 -46.22 49.68
N ASN A 30 -27.89 -45.32 49.75
CA ASN A 30 -28.26 -44.40 50.85
C ASN A 30 -27.33 -43.18 51.14
N VAL A 31 -27.75 -41.97 51.52
CA VAL A 31 -28.76 -41.53 52.52
C VAL A 31 -29.26 -40.09 52.19
N SER A 32 -30.50 -39.79 52.58
CA SER A 32 -31.26 -38.54 52.48
C SER A 32 -30.97 -37.47 53.57
N SER A 33 -31.49 -36.25 53.33
CA SER A 33 -32.07 -35.24 54.27
C SER A 33 -31.39 -33.86 54.14
N SER A 34 -32.00 -32.69 54.34
CA SER A 34 -33.38 -32.15 54.34
C SER A 34 -33.27 -30.65 54.72
N LEU A 35 -34.23 -29.81 54.27
CA LEU A 35 -34.64 -28.47 54.80
C LEU A 35 -33.62 -27.31 54.62
N ALA A 36 -33.87 -26.22 53.87
CA ALA A 36 -34.97 -25.24 53.76
C ALA A 36 -34.98 -24.13 54.83
N ALA A 37 -34.62 -22.91 54.42
CA ALA A 37 -35.01 -21.55 54.88
C ALA A 37 -34.16 -20.56 54.03
N GLU A 38 -34.58 -19.43 53.47
CA GLU A 38 -35.76 -18.59 53.65
C GLU A 38 -35.94 -17.68 52.40
N LYS A 39 -37.21 -17.34 52.14
CA LYS A 39 -37.77 -16.29 51.24
C LYS A 39 -37.23 -14.89 51.64
N GLN A 40 -37.35 -13.75 50.96
CA GLN A 40 -38.07 -13.16 49.81
C GLN A 40 -37.43 -11.74 49.71
N SER A 41 -37.27 -11.08 48.56
CA SER A 41 -38.36 -10.37 47.89
C SER A 41 -37.87 -9.82 46.54
N THR A 42 -38.82 -9.69 45.65
CA THR A 42 -38.72 -9.46 44.21
C THR A 42 -39.53 -8.23 43.81
N LEU A 43 -39.15 -7.64 42.67
CA LEU A 43 -39.98 -6.85 41.73
C LEU A 43 -40.47 -5.47 42.24
N ALA A 44 -40.82 -4.47 41.44
CA ALA A 44 -40.57 -4.02 40.07
C ALA A 44 -41.43 -2.74 39.87
N MET A 45 -41.36 -2.16 38.67
CA MET A 45 -42.25 -1.12 38.09
C MET A 45 -41.91 0.34 38.45
N ALA A 46 -42.07 1.35 37.58
CA ALA A 46 -42.28 1.47 36.14
C ALA A 46 -42.19 2.98 35.79
N ALA A 47 -41.75 3.28 34.57
CA ALA A 47 -42.03 4.43 33.69
C ALA A 47 -42.55 5.80 34.24
N SER A 48 -41.88 6.88 33.82
CA SER A 48 -42.38 7.89 32.86
C SER A 48 -42.23 9.38 33.24
N LEU A 49 -41.73 10.15 32.26
CA LEU A 49 -41.86 11.61 31.98
C LEU A 49 -40.95 12.63 32.68
N GLY A 50 -40.16 13.35 31.85
CA GLY A 50 -39.75 14.74 32.11
C GLY A 50 -38.35 15.14 31.60
N SER A 51 -38.24 15.59 30.35
CA SER A 51 -37.20 16.57 29.92
C SER A 51 -37.79 18.00 30.01
N PRO A 52 -37.03 19.14 29.93
CA PRO A 52 -35.64 19.30 29.47
C PRO A 52 -34.76 20.32 30.26
N SER A 53 -33.42 20.27 30.12
CA SER A 53 -32.56 21.47 30.10
C SER A 53 -31.11 21.17 29.64
N ARG A 54 -30.50 22.19 29.02
CA ARG A 54 -29.22 22.24 28.29
C ARG A 54 -27.98 22.26 29.19
N SER A 55 -26.88 21.69 28.68
CA SER A 55 -25.46 22.16 28.67
C SER A 55 -24.56 20.92 28.60
N GLY A 56 -23.40 20.86 27.93
CA GLY A 56 -22.59 21.79 27.16
C GLY A 56 -21.40 20.99 26.60
N ASP A 57 -20.88 21.42 25.46
CA ASP A 57 -19.80 20.78 24.69
C ASP A 57 -18.48 20.63 25.46
N LEU A 58 -17.74 19.54 25.19
CA LEU A 58 -16.35 19.35 25.60
C LEU A 58 -15.50 19.03 24.35
N PHE A 59 -15.00 20.09 23.71
CA PHE A 59 -13.79 20.07 22.88
C PHE A 59 -12.70 20.82 23.66
N PRO A 60 -11.43 20.36 23.67
CA PRO A 60 -10.35 21.16 24.22
C PRO A 60 -9.89 22.23 23.22
N ASP A 61 -9.79 23.46 23.71
CA ASP A 61 -9.41 24.69 23.00
C ASP A 61 -7.99 24.65 22.39
N GLU A 62 -7.86 25.27 21.21
CA GLU A 62 -6.58 25.68 20.61
C GLU A 62 -5.95 26.85 21.39
N PRO A 63 -4.62 26.90 21.60
CA PRO A 63 -3.99 28.07 22.18
C PRO A 63 -3.71 29.15 21.14
N ASN A 64 -4.33 30.30 21.36
CA ASN A 64 -4.11 31.57 20.68
C ASN A 64 -2.79 32.21 21.18
N PHE A 65 -1.84 32.53 20.29
CA PHE A 65 -0.65 33.32 20.64
C PHE A 65 -0.52 34.54 19.72
N GLY A 66 -0.72 35.71 20.33
CA GLY A 66 -0.32 37.03 19.79
C GLY A 66 1.16 37.34 20.04
N PRO A 67 1.68 38.46 19.49
CA PRO A 67 3.08 38.59 19.10
C PRO A 67 3.94 39.20 20.21
N GLY A 68 5.11 38.60 20.49
CA GLY A 68 6.10 39.22 21.36
C GLY A 68 7.31 38.33 21.69
N GLY A 69 8.43 38.61 21.02
CA GLY A 69 9.77 38.64 21.63
C GLY A 69 10.51 37.34 21.95
N TYR A 70 11.78 37.30 21.51
CA TYR A 70 12.93 36.47 21.93
C TYR A 70 13.14 35.12 21.23
N PRO A 71 14.39 34.61 21.20
CA PRO A 71 15.64 35.22 20.74
C PRO A 71 16.27 34.42 19.57
N SER A 72 17.17 35.05 18.80
CA SER A 72 17.88 34.41 17.67
C SER A 72 18.64 33.14 18.05
N PRO A 73 18.52 32.04 17.27
CA PRO A 73 19.49 30.96 17.27
C PRO A 73 20.62 31.23 16.28
N ALA A 74 21.80 30.78 16.66
CA ALA A 74 23.08 31.01 16.03
C ALA A 74 23.17 30.61 14.55
N THR A 75 23.96 31.40 13.85
CA THR A 75 24.44 31.28 12.48
C THR A 75 24.98 29.88 12.19
N THR A 76 24.32 29.16 11.27
CA THR A 76 24.94 28.06 10.53
C THR A 76 24.90 28.40 9.04
N THR A 77 26.08 28.36 8.43
CA THR A 77 26.37 28.72 7.04
C THR A 77 25.59 27.85 6.06
N PRO A 78 25.06 28.40 4.94
CA PRO A 78 24.34 27.60 3.96
C PRO A 78 25.32 26.84 3.04
N ALA A 79 25.12 25.53 2.94
CA ALA A 79 25.72 24.71 1.89
C ALA A 79 25.07 25.06 0.54
N THR A 80 25.90 25.45 -0.43
CA THR A 80 25.57 25.75 -1.81
C THR A 80 25.00 24.52 -2.52
N LEU A 81 23.76 24.61 -3.01
CA LEU A 81 23.16 23.65 -3.92
C LEU A 81 23.72 23.83 -5.34
N PRO A 82 24.14 22.75 -6.04
CA PRO A 82 24.59 22.86 -7.42
C PRO A 82 23.42 23.10 -8.38
N SER A 83 23.66 24.00 -9.34
CA SER A 83 22.75 24.47 -10.38
C SER A 83 22.23 23.36 -11.30
N ALA A 84 20.93 23.43 -11.63
CA ALA A 84 20.27 22.57 -12.62
C ALA A 84 20.88 22.70 -14.03
N PRO A 85 21.00 21.60 -14.80
CA PRO A 85 21.48 21.66 -16.18
C PRO A 85 20.39 22.21 -17.13
N LYS A 86 20.88 22.94 -18.15
CA LYS A 86 20.12 23.72 -19.13
C LYS A 86 19.24 22.86 -20.06
N ARG A 87 18.09 23.45 -20.40
CA ARG A 87 17.05 23.01 -21.33
C ARG A 87 17.59 22.87 -22.77
N ALA A 88 17.35 21.72 -23.41
CA ALA A 88 17.56 21.52 -24.85
C ALA A 88 16.29 21.94 -25.65
N PRO A 89 16.42 22.41 -26.91
CA PRO A 89 15.33 23.06 -27.63
C PRO A 89 14.39 22.10 -28.38
N ASN A 90 13.21 22.64 -28.68
CA ASN A 90 12.05 22.04 -29.34
C ASN A 90 12.35 21.27 -30.64
N ALA A 91 11.64 20.14 -30.84
CA ALA A 91 11.37 19.57 -32.15
C ALA A 91 9.85 19.59 -32.42
N SER A 92 9.49 20.08 -33.59
CA SER A 92 8.15 20.36 -34.10
C SER A 92 7.35 19.12 -34.48
N ALA A 93 6.03 19.28 -34.45
CA ALA A 93 5.00 18.31 -34.79
C ALA A 93 5.05 17.77 -36.24
N ALA A 94 4.72 16.49 -36.41
CA ALA A 94 4.17 15.91 -37.63
C ALA A 94 3.16 14.80 -37.28
N SER A 95 2.18 14.65 -38.15
CA SER A 95 0.84 14.06 -37.99
C SER A 95 0.73 12.52 -38.08
N GLY A 96 -0.18 11.96 -37.27
CA GLY A 96 -1.18 10.93 -37.63
C GLY A 96 -0.76 9.59 -38.24
N ALA A 97 -0.67 8.53 -37.42
CA ALA A 97 -0.94 7.11 -37.75
C ALA A 97 -0.79 6.23 -36.47
N PRO A 98 -1.43 5.04 -36.37
CA PRO A 98 -1.60 4.31 -35.11
C PRO A 98 -0.30 3.66 -34.62
N LEU A 99 -0.06 3.72 -33.30
CA LEU A 99 1.09 3.15 -32.61
C LEU A 99 1.07 1.62 -32.70
N THR A 100 1.76 1.09 -33.71
CA THR A 100 2.20 -0.30 -33.79
C THR A 100 3.71 -0.26 -33.92
N GLY A 101 4.43 -0.70 -32.89
CA GLY A 101 5.90 -0.69 -32.89
C GLY A 101 6.49 -0.65 -31.49
N VAL A 102 6.71 -1.82 -30.91
CA VAL A 102 7.48 -2.01 -29.65
C VAL A 102 9.00 -1.99 -29.93
N GLU A 103 9.44 -1.68 -31.16
CA GLU A 103 10.83 -1.86 -31.57
C GLU A 103 11.71 -0.60 -31.43
N ASP A 104 11.15 0.60 -31.28
CA ASP A 104 11.94 1.85 -31.30
C ASP A 104 12.47 2.34 -29.93
N PHE A 105 12.30 1.55 -28.85
CA PHE A 105 12.87 1.86 -27.52
C PHE A 105 14.10 1.02 -27.15
N ILE A 106 14.60 0.16 -28.05
CA ILE A 106 15.77 -0.70 -27.81
C ILE A 106 17.05 0.06 -28.16
N GLY A 107 17.27 1.18 -27.48
CA GLY A 107 18.38 2.11 -27.72
C GLY A 107 19.33 2.22 -26.53
N SER A 108 19.71 1.10 -25.92
CA SER A 108 20.93 0.89 -25.11
C SER A 108 20.80 -0.50 -24.50
N ALA A 109 21.34 -1.51 -25.19
CA ALA A 109 21.47 -2.84 -24.64
C ALA A 109 22.41 -2.77 -23.43
N THR A 110 21.87 -2.74 -22.22
CA THR A 110 22.61 -3.25 -21.06
C THR A 110 22.98 -4.67 -21.43
N LYS A 111 24.26 -4.90 -21.76
CA LYS A 111 24.82 -6.23 -21.88
C LYS A 111 24.34 -6.99 -20.64
N LEU A 112 23.57 -8.07 -20.84
CA LEU A 112 23.54 -9.17 -19.87
C LEU A 112 25.00 -9.36 -19.44
N PRO A 113 25.29 -9.48 -18.12
CA PRO A 113 26.67 -9.62 -17.67
C PRO A 113 27.37 -10.61 -18.58
N ASN A 114 28.56 -10.24 -19.07
CA ASN A 114 29.39 -11.08 -19.90
C ASN A 114 29.91 -12.20 -18.98
N LEU A 115 29.02 -13.10 -18.57
CA LEU A 115 29.30 -14.38 -17.95
C LEU A 115 30.19 -15.08 -18.98
N GLY A 116 31.50 -15.01 -18.76
CA GLY A 116 32.50 -15.24 -19.80
C GLY A 116 32.31 -16.58 -20.51
N PRO A 117 32.97 -16.80 -21.66
CA PRO A 117 32.87 -18.06 -22.40
C PRO A 117 33.31 -19.32 -21.61
N GLY A 118 33.89 -19.17 -20.42
CA GLY A 118 34.13 -20.27 -19.45
C GLY A 118 33.11 -20.40 -18.30
N SER A 119 32.17 -19.46 -18.14
CA SER A 119 31.07 -19.46 -17.17
C SER A 119 29.74 -19.97 -17.76
N MET A 120 29.62 -19.97 -19.10
CA MET A 120 28.58 -20.73 -19.82
C MET A 120 28.90 -22.22 -19.97
N ASN A 121 29.70 -22.80 -19.07
CA ASN A 121 29.84 -24.25 -19.00
C ASN A 121 28.63 -24.83 -18.25
N SER A 122 27.66 -25.30 -19.05
CA SER A 122 26.34 -25.79 -18.70
C SER A 122 25.33 -24.69 -18.31
N THR A 123 24.42 -24.37 -19.24
CA THR A 123 23.05 -23.99 -18.83
C THR A 123 22.51 -25.21 -18.07
N SER A 124 22.73 -25.22 -16.76
CA SER A 124 22.43 -26.39 -15.95
C SER A 124 20.94 -26.74 -16.10
N THR A 125 20.65 -28.01 -16.39
CA THR A 125 19.31 -28.62 -16.35
C THR A 125 18.73 -28.68 -14.93
N ILE A 126 19.18 -27.80 -14.03
CA ILE A 126 18.78 -27.77 -12.64
C ILE A 126 17.39 -27.14 -12.58
N ALA A 127 16.40 -28.01 -12.43
CA ALA A 127 15.03 -27.67 -12.11
C ALA A 127 14.74 -27.96 -10.63
N PHE A 128 13.70 -27.32 -10.10
CA PHE A 128 13.14 -27.63 -8.78
C PHE A 128 11.61 -27.51 -8.84
N ASP A 129 10.92 -28.20 -7.93
CA ASP A 129 9.49 -28.51 -8.03
C ASP A 129 8.56 -27.27 -8.18
N ASP A 130 8.97 -26.10 -7.69
CA ASP A 130 8.17 -24.86 -7.72
C ASP A 130 8.76 -23.74 -8.60
N MET A 131 9.53 -24.12 -9.61
CA MET A 131 10.05 -23.21 -10.63
C MET A 131 8.92 -22.69 -11.52
N LEU A 132 8.88 -21.37 -11.72
CA LEU A 132 7.83 -20.74 -12.52
C LEU A 132 8.10 -20.87 -14.03
N PRO A 133 7.07 -20.90 -14.89
CA PRO A 133 7.24 -20.73 -16.34
C PRO A 133 8.14 -19.54 -16.67
N GLY A 134 9.17 -19.75 -17.48
CA GLY A 134 10.15 -18.73 -17.85
C GLY A 134 11.28 -18.50 -16.82
N GLU A 135 11.20 -19.11 -15.64
CA GLU A 135 12.28 -19.07 -14.64
C GLU A 135 13.41 -20.03 -15.02
N ARG A 136 14.66 -19.61 -14.82
CA ARG A 136 15.87 -20.40 -15.11
C ARG A 136 16.95 -20.11 -14.09
N VAL A 137 17.73 -21.14 -13.73
CA VAL A 137 18.90 -21.02 -12.85
C VAL A 137 20.10 -20.50 -13.66
N PHE A 138 20.75 -19.46 -13.14
CA PHE A 138 21.95 -18.86 -13.74
C PHE A 138 23.21 -19.07 -12.89
N VAL A 139 23.06 -19.19 -11.57
CA VAL A 139 24.19 -19.40 -10.65
C VAL A 139 23.86 -20.50 -9.65
N VAL A 140 24.85 -21.35 -9.39
CA VAL A 140 24.79 -22.41 -8.38
C VAL A 140 26.04 -22.34 -7.51
N ALA A 141 25.88 -21.83 -6.30
CA ALA A 141 26.95 -21.84 -5.31
C ALA A 141 26.77 -23.06 -4.39
N SER A 142 27.61 -24.08 -4.60
CA SER A 142 27.43 -25.40 -3.97
C SER A 142 27.97 -25.49 -2.53
N ASN A 143 28.91 -24.61 -2.15
CA ASN A 143 29.55 -24.57 -0.83
C ASN A 143 29.05 -23.36 -0.03
N CYS A 144 27.75 -23.32 0.23
CA CYS A 144 27.09 -22.21 0.92
C CYS A 144 26.49 -22.68 2.25
N PHE A 145 26.65 -21.88 3.30
CA PHE A 145 26.14 -22.18 4.64
C PHE A 145 25.22 -21.06 5.09
N LEU A 146 23.98 -21.39 5.45
CA LEU A 146 23.10 -20.46 6.12
C LEU A 146 23.47 -20.36 7.59
N LEU A 147 23.70 -19.13 8.06
CA LEU A 147 23.96 -18.82 9.45
C LEU A 147 22.65 -18.50 10.16
N VAL A 148 22.21 -19.40 11.03
CA VAL A 148 21.00 -19.22 11.84
C VAL A 148 21.42 -18.77 13.24
N ARG A 149 20.73 -17.76 13.79
CA ARG A 149 21.05 -17.22 15.12
C ARG A 149 20.28 -17.87 16.25
N ASN A 150 19.09 -18.40 15.96
CA ASN A 150 18.25 -19.06 16.94
C ASN A 150 17.62 -20.34 16.35
N PRO A 151 18.13 -21.53 16.68
CA PRO A 151 19.37 -21.78 17.42
C PRO A 151 20.60 -21.30 16.65
N LEU A 152 21.68 -20.97 17.35
CA LEU A 152 22.94 -20.62 16.71
C LEU A 152 23.52 -21.87 16.02
N CYS A 153 23.45 -21.91 14.70
CA CYS A 153 23.97 -23.03 13.92
C CYS A 153 24.25 -22.66 12.45
N GLU A 154 25.04 -23.50 11.81
CA GLU A 154 25.29 -23.45 10.36
C GLU A 154 24.51 -24.56 9.67
N VAL A 155 23.79 -24.20 8.60
CA VAL A 155 23.07 -25.16 7.77
C VAL A 155 23.74 -25.20 6.40
N GLY A 156 24.39 -26.33 6.09
CA GLY A 156 25.01 -26.54 4.78
C GLY A 156 23.97 -26.75 3.68
N GLY A 157 24.20 -26.13 2.53
CA GLY A 157 23.34 -26.23 1.36
C GLY A 157 23.96 -25.60 0.13
N ARG A 158 23.11 -25.32 -0.85
CA ARG A 158 23.48 -24.59 -2.06
C ARG A 158 22.60 -23.36 -2.24
N LEU A 159 23.18 -22.28 -2.73
CA LEU A 159 22.43 -21.10 -3.15
C LEU A 159 22.24 -21.14 -4.66
N LEU A 160 20.99 -20.98 -5.09
CA LEU A 160 20.63 -20.82 -6.49
C LEU A 160 20.23 -19.36 -6.73
N VAL A 161 20.69 -18.78 -7.83
CA VAL A 161 20.19 -17.51 -8.34
C VAL A 161 19.50 -17.78 -9.66
N THR A 162 18.20 -17.48 -9.73
CA THR A 162 17.42 -17.50 -10.96
C THR A 162 17.26 -16.09 -11.52
N ASN A 163 16.65 -15.96 -12.70
CA ASN A 163 16.17 -14.67 -13.20
C ASN A 163 14.97 -14.10 -12.42
N TYR A 164 14.50 -14.75 -11.35
CA TYR A 164 13.38 -14.32 -10.53
C TYR A 164 13.69 -14.23 -9.04
N ARG A 165 14.41 -15.21 -8.47
CA ARG A 165 14.60 -15.36 -7.03
C ARG A 165 15.99 -15.88 -6.65
N LEU A 166 16.39 -15.57 -5.42
CA LEU A 166 17.37 -16.33 -4.65
C LEU A 166 16.67 -17.52 -3.99
N LYS A 167 17.26 -18.71 -4.09
CA LYS A 167 16.75 -19.92 -3.44
C LYS A 167 17.86 -20.64 -2.70
N PHE A 168 17.79 -20.72 -1.37
CA PHE A 168 18.68 -21.58 -0.60
C PHE A 168 18.07 -22.98 -0.48
N GLN A 169 18.81 -24.00 -0.90
CA GLN A 169 18.37 -25.39 -0.86
C GLN A 169 19.25 -26.20 0.06
N THR A 170 18.63 -26.92 0.99
CA THR A 170 19.29 -27.91 1.83
C THR A 170 19.12 -29.31 1.25
N PRO A 171 20.07 -30.22 1.46
CA PRO A 171 19.86 -31.63 1.12
C PRO A 171 18.63 -32.19 1.84
N LYS A 172 17.90 -33.11 1.19
CA LYS A 172 16.68 -33.69 1.75
C LYS A 172 16.98 -34.35 3.11
N GLY A 173 16.24 -33.94 4.14
CA GLY A 173 16.35 -34.51 5.49
C GLY A 173 17.50 -33.97 6.34
N THR A 174 18.31 -33.00 5.86
CA THR A 174 19.42 -32.46 6.67
C THR A 174 19.05 -31.21 7.46
N LEU A 175 17.92 -30.56 7.15
CA LEU A 175 17.44 -29.43 7.92
C LEU A 175 16.88 -29.92 9.26
N ARG A 176 17.33 -29.29 10.34
CA ARG A 176 16.88 -29.57 11.71
C ARG A 176 15.37 -29.36 11.85
N GLU A 177 14.73 -30.15 12.72
CA GLU A 177 13.28 -30.11 12.92
C GLU A 177 12.82 -28.72 13.36
N GLU A 178 13.55 -28.08 14.28
CA GLU A 178 13.25 -26.72 14.75
C GLU A 178 13.34 -25.63 13.66
N LEU A 179 13.99 -25.92 12.53
CA LEU A 179 14.11 -25.00 11.38
C LEU A 179 13.16 -25.34 10.23
N ARG A 180 12.37 -26.41 10.35
CA ARG A 180 11.53 -26.91 9.26
C ARG A 180 10.47 -25.90 8.82
N TRP A 181 9.99 -25.06 9.74
CA TRP A 181 9.07 -23.97 9.45
C TRP A 181 9.58 -23.04 8.32
N MET A 182 10.90 -22.87 8.19
CA MET A 182 11.50 -22.03 7.15
C MET A 182 11.23 -22.57 5.74
N LEU A 183 11.11 -23.90 5.58
CA LEU A 183 10.70 -24.51 4.31
C LEU A 183 9.20 -24.34 4.09
N ASP A 184 8.39 -24.56 5.14
CA ASP A 184 6.93 -24.52 5.06
C ASP A 184 6.42 -23.14 4.65
N VAL A 185 7.06 -22.07 5.14
CA VAL A 185 6.73 -20.67 4.79
C VAL A 185 7.54 -20.13 3.62
N LYS A 186 8.31 -20.98 2.93
CA LYS A 186 9.21 -20.60 1.82
C LYS A 186 10.18 -19.46 2.16
N TYR A 187 10.68 -19.43 3.40
CA TYR A 187 11.60 -18.40 3.88
C TYR A 187 12.86 -18.29 3.01
N PHE A 188 13.34 -19.42 2.49
CA PHE A 188 14.52 -19.52 1.63
C PHE A 188 14.31 -19.06 0.18
N ASP A 189 13.07 -18.74 -0.20
CA ASP A 189 12.72 -18.27 -1.53
C ASP A 189 12.52 -16.75 -1.48
N VAL A 190 13.54 -16.02 -1.91
CA VAL A 190 13.53 -14.56 -1.90
C VAL A 190 13.44 -14.05 -3.34
N PRO A 191 12.27 -13.58 -3.80
CA PRO A 191 12.18 -12.89 -5.08
C PRO A 191 13.19 -11.75 -5.13
N LEU A 192 13.90 -11.59 -6.25
CA LEU A 192 14.94 -10.58 -6.38
C LEU A 192 14.38 -9.16 -6.22
N GLY A 193 13.12 -8.95 -6.62
CA GLY A 193 12.41 -7.69 -6.37
C GLY A 193 12.15 -7.38 -4.90
N ALA A 194 12.22 -8.37 -4.00
CA ALA A 194 12.08 -8.21 -2.56
C ALA A 194 13.41 -7.91 -1.85
N VAL A 195 14.55 -8.11 -2.51
CA VAL A 195 15.87 -7.76 -1.94
C VAL A 195 15.94 -6.24 -1.78
N GLU A 196 16.19 -5.79 -0.55
CA GLU A 196 16.40 -4.37 -0.23
C GLU A 196 17.90 -4.03 -0.26
N GLU A 197 18.72 -4.91 0.32
CA GLU A 197 20.16 -4.69 0.45
C GLU A 197 20.89 -6.03 0.48
N LEU A 198 22.02 -6.11 -0.22
CA LEU A 198 23.03 -7.15 -0.02
C LEU A 198 24.19 -6.53 0.75
N ARG A 199 24.49 -7.06 1.92
CA ARG A 199 25.67 -6.65 2.71
C ARG A 199 26.76 -7.70 2.58
N GLU A 200 27.96 -7.23 2.30
CA GLU A 200 29.13 -8.08 2.08
C GLU A 200 30.11 -7.87 3.24
N ASP A 201 30.45 -8.94 3.94
CA ASP A 201 31.53 -8.93 4.93
C ASP A 201 32.64 -9.91 4.48
N HIS A 202 33.87 -9.40 4.43
CA HIS A 202 35.06 -10.17 4.10
C HIS A 202 35.89 -10.36 5.36
N SER A 203 36.09 -11.60 5.77
CA SER A 203 36.95 -11.93 6.90
C SER A 203 37.93 -13.04 6.56
N THR A 204 39.04 -13.06 7.28
CA THR A 204 40.00 -14.16 7.24
C THR A 204 40.04 -14.77 8.63
N THR A 205 39.81 -16.07 8.70
CA THR A 205 39.92 -16.83 9.95
C THR A 205 41.36 -16.84 10.47
N ALA A 206 41.55 -17.17 11.74
CA ALA A 206 42.88 -17.30 12.34
C ALA A 206 43.78 -18.35 11.63
N THR A 207 43.18 -19.30 10.90
CA THR A 207 43.88 -20.31 10.10
C THR A 207 44.19 -19.85 8.67
N GLY A 208 43.85 -18.61 8.31
CA GLY A 208 44.09 -18.04 6.97
C GLY A 208 43.00 -18.34 5.94
N ALA A 209 41.92 -19.04 6.30
CA ALA A 209 40.83 -19.32 5.37
C ALA A 209 39.94 -18.07 5.19
N VAL A 210 39.64 -17.75 3.93
CA VAL A 210 38.75 -16.64 3.54
C VAL A 210 37.29 -17.03 3.83
N GLU A 211 36.57 -16.15 4.50
CA GLU A 211 35.15 -16.23 4.78
C GLU A 211 34.44 -15.06 4.11
N LEU A 212 33.58 -15.37 3.15
CA LEU A 212 32.79 -14.40 2.40
C LEU A 212 31.36 -14.48 2.88
N ARG A 213 30.89 -13.47 3.58
CA ARG A 213 29.53 -13.42 4.09
C ARG A 213 28.69 -12.48 3.24
N ILE A 214 27.56 -12.99 2.75
CA ILE A 214 26.50 -12.20 2.14
C ILE A 214 25.30 -12.20 3.09
N THR A 215 24.85 -11.02 3.50
CA THR A 215 23.58 -10.87 4.21
C THR A 215 22.54 -10.28 3.28
N VAL A 216 21.51 -11.06 2.95
CA VAL A 216 20.36 -10.64 2.16
C VAL A 216 19.33 -10.03 3.10
N GLN A 217 19.17 -8.72 3.03
CA GLN A 217 18.09 -7.99 3.68
C GLN A 217 16.96 -7.77 2.68
N THR A 218 15.73 -7.97 3.13
CA THR A 218 14.54 -7.93 2.27
C THR A 218 13.54 -6.89 2.76
N LYS A 219 12.70 -6.42 1.84
CA LYS A 219 11.66 -5.41 2.08
C LYS A 219 10.57 -5.91 3.04
N ASP A 220 10.44 -7.23 3.21
CA ASP A 220 9.52 -7.94 4.11
C ASP A 220 10.20 -8.43 5.41
N PHE A 221 11.32 -7.81 5.80
CA PHE A 221 12.03 -8.02 7.07
C PHE A 221 12.72 -9.38 7.25
N ARG A 222 12.85 -10.19 6.20
CA ARG A 222 13.72 -11.37 6.23
C ARG A 222 15.19 -10.94 6.14
N SER A 223 16.04 -11.66 6.86
CA SER A 223 17.48 -11.45 6.92
C SER A 223 18.20 -12.78 6.81
N LEU A 224 18.68 -13.14 5.61
CA LEU A 224 19.42 -14.38 5.38
C LEU A 224 20.92 -14.07 5.40
N ALA A 225 21.65 -14.62 6.38
CA ALA A 225 23.10 -14.55 6.41
C ALA A 225 23.70 -15.83 5.81
N LEU A 226 24.44 -15.70 4.73
CA LEU A 226 25.01 -16.80 3.96
C LEU A 226 26.54 -16.68 3.99
N LEU A 227 27.20 -17.76 4.40
CA LEU A 227 28.65 -17.90 4.36
C LEU A 227 29.06 -18.71 3.12
N MET A 228 29.95 -18.13 2.33
CA MET A 228 30.50 -18.71 1.11
C MET A 228 32.01 -18.88 1.25
N ARG A 229 32.54 -19.94 0.64
CA ARG A 229 33.98 -20.28 0.66
C ARG A 229 34.67 -20.14 -0.70
N SER A 230 33.93 -19.73 -1.73
CA SER A 230 34.43 -19.54 -3.10
C SER A 230 34.23 -18.08 -3.49
N GLU A 231 35.33 -17.39 -3.79
CA GLU A 231 35.29 -16.01 -4.32
C GLU A 231 34.54 -15.94 -5.65
N ASP A 232 34.70 -16.95 -6.50
CA ASP A 232 34.02 -16.97 -7.80
C ASP A 232 32.52 -17.15 -7.64
N ASP A 233 32.07 -18.04 -6.75
CA ASP A 233 30.64 -18.19 -6.45
C ASP A 233 30.07 -16.89 -5.89
N TRP A 234 30.80 -16.23 -4.99
CA TRP A 234 30.41 -14.95 -4.41
C TRP A 234 30.27 -13.86 -5.49
N ARG A 235 31.26 -13.69 -6.37
CA ARG A 235 31.19 -12.74 -7.51
C ARG A 235 30.00 -13.03 -8.41
N ASN A 236 29.83 -14.30 -8.81
CA ASN A 236 28.74 -14.72 -9.68
C ASN A 236 27.36 -14.44 -9.06
N VAL A 237 27.19 -14.67 -7.75
CA VAL A 237 25.95 -14.37 -7.04
C VAL A 237 25.66 -12.86 -7.06
N LEU A 238 26.64 -12.02 -6.73
CA LEU A 238 26.47 -10.57 -6.74
C LEU A 238 26.12 -10.05 -8.15
N ASP A 239 26.84 -10.51 -9.17
CA ASP A 239 26.60 -10.13 -10.56
C ASP A 239 25.20 -10.54 -11.02
N ALA A 240 24.75 -11.76 -10.69
CA ALA A 240 23.42 -12.24 -11.05
C ALA A 240 22.31 -11.48 -10.32
N VAL A 241 22.47 -11.20 -9.02
CA VAL A 241 21.48 -10.40 -8.28
C VAL A 241 21.41 -8.98 -8.83
N GLY A 242 22.56 -8.36 -9.14
CA GLY A 242 22.58 -7.03 -9.77
C GLY A 242 21.88 -7.02 -11.14
N ALA A 243 22.15 -8.02 -11.98
CA ALA A 243 21.59 -8.11 -13.32
C ALA A 243 20.09 -8.39 -13.34
N PHE A 244 19.58 -9.27 -12.48
CA PHE A 244 18.18 -9.69 -12.49
C PHE A 244 17.30 -8.96 -11.47
N GLY A 245 17.87 -8.50 -10.35
CA GLY A 245 17.16 -7.74 -9.32
C GLY A 245 17.06 -6.25 -9.63
N THR A 246 18.09 -5.68 -10.26
CA THR A 246 18.14 -4.25 -10.60
C THR A 246 18.53 -3.99 -12.06
N PRO A 247 17.83 -4.56 -13.06
CA PRO A 247 18.20 -4.44 -14.47
C PRO A 247 18.13 -3.00 -15.03
N GLY A 248 17.52 -2.05 -14.32
CA GLY A 248 17.34 -0.66 -14.75
C GLY A 248 16.27 -0.47 -15.83
N ASN A 249 16.29 -1.30 -16.88
CA ASN A 249 15.23 -1.36 -17.89
C ASN A 249 14.06 -2.24 -17.38
N PRO A 250 12.83 -1.71 -17.25
CA PRO A 250 11.70 -2.48 -16.75
C PRO A 250 11.32 -3.66 -17.65
N ALA A 251 11.58 -3.58 -18.96
CA ALA A 251 11.29 -4.68 -19.91
C ALA A 251 12.12 -5.95 -19.63
N LEU A 252 13.18 -5.83 -18.82
CA LEU A 252 14.01 -6.97 -18.41
C LEU A 252 13.52 -7.61 -17.09
N LEU A 253 12.46 -7.10 -16.48
CA LEU A 253 11.87 -7.71 -15.29
C LEU A 253 11.31 -9.10 -15.61
N PHE A 254 11.40 -10.00 -14.64
CA PHE A 254 10.91 -11.38 -14.77
C PHE A 254 9.46 -11.49 -15.26
N ALA A 255 8.61 -10.50 -14.93
CA ALA A 255 7.20 -10.47 -15.33
C ALA A 255 7.00 -10.66 -16.86
N PHE A 256 7.87 -10.06 -17.69
CA PHE A 256 7.78 -10.19 -19.15
C PHE A 256 8.12 -11.60 -19.62
N LYS A 257 9.19 -12.18 -19.07
CA LYS A 257 9.61 -13.56 -19.38
C LYS A 257 8.60 -14.59 -18.90
N HIS A 258 7.99 -14.34 -17.74
CA HIS A 258 6.93 -15.18 -17.21
C HIS A 258 5.67 -15.12 -18.09
N ALA A 259 5.25 -13.92 -18.50
CA ALA A 259 4.09 -13.73 -19.38
C ALA A 259 4.29 -14.41 -20.75
N GLU A 260 5.47 -14.27 -21.36
CA GLU A 260 5.83 -14.98 -22.60
C GLU A 260 5.70 -16.51 -22.44
N ALA A 261 6.20 -17.06 -21.34
CA ALA A 261 6.15 -18.50 -21.07
C ALA A 261 4.75 -19.02 -20.70
N CYS A 262 3.90 -18.14 -20.18
CA CYS A 262 2.52 -18.43 -19.79
C CYS A 262 1.51 -18.25 -20.92
N SER A 263 1.93 -17.72 -22.08
CA SER A 263 1.04 -17.39 -23.20
C SER A 263 0.41 -18.66 -23.79
N GLY A 264 -0.84 -18.95 -23.37
CA GLY A 264 -1.65 -20.07 -23.83
C GLY A 264 -3.14 -19.76 -23.75
N PRO A 265 -3.99 -20.47 -24.51
CA PRO A 265 -5.42 -20.12 -24.69
C PRO A 265 -6.30 -20.26 -23.44
N GLU A 266 -5.79 -20.90 -22.37
CA GLU A 266 -6.58 -21.21 -21.16
C GLU A 266 -6.31 -20.27 -19.97
N GLN A 267 -5.46 -19.24 -20.10
CA GLN A 267 -5.22 -18.33 -18.99
C GLN A 267 -6.40 -17.35 -18.78
N PRO A 268 -6.90 -17.20 -17.54
CA PRO A 268 -7.87 -16.16 -17.22
C PRO A 268 -7.26 -14.79 -17.51
N ASP A 269 -7.95 -13.96 -18.30
CA ASP A 269 -7.51 -12.59 -18.55
C ASP A 269 -7.70 -11.71 -17.32
N GLY A 270 -6.60 -11.37 -16.65
CA GLY A 270 -6.59 -10.41 -15.54
C GLY A 270 -6.57 -8.94 -15.98
N TRP A 271 -6.22 -8.64 -17.24
CA TRP A 271 -6.12 -7.26 -17.74
C TRP A 271 -7.49 -6.65 -17.98
N GLY A 272 -8.44 -7.44 -18.47
CA GLY A 272 -9.84 -7.04 -18.66
C GLY A 272 -10.66 -6.90 -17.37
N ILE A 273 -10.07 -7.06 -16.18
CA ILE A 273 -10.85 -7.02 -14.93
C ILE A 273 -11.48 -5.65 -14.65
N TYR A 274 -10.85 -4.57 -15.11
CA TYR A 274 -11.31 -3.19 -14.93
C TYR A 274 -11.58 -2.53 -16.28
N ASP A 275 -12.85 -2.24 -16.54
CA ASP A 275 -13.30 -1.38 -17.62
C ASP A 275 -13.85 -0.06 -17.03
N PRO A 276 -13.23 1.10 -17.30
CA PRO A 276 -13.64 2.36 -16.69
C PRO A 276 -15.08 2.76 -17.03
N VAL A 277 -15.55 2.47 -18.25
CA VAL A 277 -16.90 2.88 -18.67
C VAL A 277 -17.97 2.09 -17.92
N THR A 278 -17.79 0.77 -17.84
CA THR A 278 -18.64 -0.13 -17.06
C THR A 278 -18.65 0.26 -15.60
N GLU A 279 -17.49 0.60 -15.03
CA GLU A 279 -17.39 0.97 -13.62
C GLU A 279 -18.06 2.31 -13.30
N TYR A 280 -17.90 3.33 -14.15
CA TYR A 280 -18.59 4.60 -13.97
C TYR A 280 -20.10 4.49 -14.23
N THR A 281 -20.51 3.66 -15.18
CA THR A 281 -21.92 3.34 -15.44
C THR A 281 -22.56 2.70 -14.20
N ARG A 282 -21.87 1.75 -13.56
CA ARG A 282 -22.34 1.09 -12.32
C ARG A 282 -22.63 2.10 -11.21
N MET A 283 -21.90 3.22 -11.18
CA MET A 283 -22.08 4.31 -10.21
C MET A 283 -23.16 5.33 -10.62
N GLY A 284 -23.83 5.13 -11.75
CA GLY A 284 -24.86 6.03 -12.27
C GLY A 284 -24.32 7.32 -12.91
N ILE A 285 -23.03 7.37 -13.24
CA ILE A 285 -22.41 8.52 -13.92
C ILE A 285 -22.80 8.52 -15.39
N GLU A 286 -23.05 9.71 -15.96
CA GLU A 286 -23.33 9.85 -17.38
C GLU A 286 -22.11 9.47 -18.23
N THR A 287 -22.32 8.63 -19.23
CA THR A 287 -21.28 8.24 -20.20
C THR A 287 -21.80 8.48 -21.61
N GLU A 288 -20.89 8.58 -22.58
CA GLU A 288 -21.27 8.68 -24.00
C GLU A 288 -22.18 7.51 -24.46
N MET A 289 -22.02 6.33 -23.85
CA MET A 289 -22.79 5.14 -24.21
C MET A 289 -24.12 5.03 -23.45
N ILE A 290 -24.17 5.55 -22.22
CA ILE A 290 -25.30 5.38 -21.31
C ILE A 290 -25.63 6.75 -20.67
N PRO A 291 -26.68 7.43 -21.16
CA PRO A 291 -27.15 8.68 -20.60
C PRO A 291 -27.66 8.53 -19.17
N SER A 292 -27.38 9.51 -18.32
CA SER A 292 -27.91 9.59 -16.95
C SER A 292 -28.37 11.03 -16.67
N PRO A 293 -29.55 11.45 -17.17
CA PRO A 293 -29.95 12.87 -17.22
C PRO A 293 -30.04 13.59 -15.86
N GLY A 294 -30.02 12.84 -14.74
CA GLY A 294 -30.00 13.39 -13.38
C GLY A 294 -28.61 13.48 -12.76
N SER A 295 -27.57 12.96 -13.44
CA SER A 295 -26.19 13.01 -12.96
C SER A 295 -25.59 14.39 -13.26
N PRO A 296 -25.03 15.09 -12.26
CA PRO A 296 -24.25 16.31 -12.51
C PRO A 296 -22.84 15.98 -13.03
N TRP A 297 -22.50 14.70 -13.12
CA TRP A 297 -21.19 14.17 -13.45
C TRP A 297 -21.22 13.46 -14.81
N LEU A 298 -20.21 13.68 -15.65
CA LEU A 298 -20.01 12.99 -16.92
C LEU A 298 -18.61 12.39 -17.04
N VAL A 299 -18.50 11.28 -17.77
CA VAL A 299 -17.21 10.71 -18.17
C VAL A 299 -16.70 11.42 -19.42
N SER A 300 -15.53 12.05 -19.30
CA SER A 300 -14.88 12.81 -20.35
C SER A 300 -13.67 12.08 -20.94
N ARG A 301 -13.48 12.25 -22.25
CA ARG A 301 -12.29 11.83 -23.01
C ARG A 301 -11.20 12.89 -23.11
N ILE A 302 -11.32 14.01 -22.39
CA ILE A 302 -10.35 15.12 -22.43
C ILE A 302 -8.89 14.67 -22.17
N ASN A 303 -8.70 13.58 -21.41
CA ASN A 303 -7.39 13.02 -21.12
C ASN A 303 -7.07 11.73 -21.90
N ALA A 304 -7.79 11.42 -22.99
CA ALA A 304 -7.62 10.16 -23.72
C ALA A 304 -6.19 9.95 -24.28
N GLN A 305 -5.48 11.04 -24.54
CA GLN A 305 -4.08 11.05 -24.97
C GLN A 305 -3.10 11.43 -23.86
N TYR A 306 -3.55 11.44 -22.59
CA TYR A 306 -2.74 11.76 -21.42
C TYR A 306 -2.13 13.18 -21.41
N SER A 307 -2.64 14.08 -22.27
CA SER A 307 -2.11 15.44 -22.46
C SER A 307 -2.57 16.43 -21.39
N LEU A 308 -3.75 16.22 -20.78
CA LEU A 308 -4.22 17.03 -19.65
C LEU A 308 -3.47 16.67 -18.37
N CYS A 309 -3.31 15.36 -18.10
CA CYS A 309 -2.54 14.83 -17.00
C CYS A 309 -1.97 13.45 -17.33
N ALA A 310 -0.65 13.38 -17.49
CA ALA A 310 0.06 12.16 -17.86
C ALA A 310 0.01 11.03 -16.81
N SER A 311 -0.41 11.34 -15.59
CA SER A 311 -0.45 10.40 -14.46
C SER A 311 -1.87 10.01 -14.05
N TYR A 312 -2.87 10.45 -14.80
CA TYR A 312 -4.29 10.13 -14.63
C TYR A 312 -4.75 9.14 -15.71
N PRO A 313 -5.90 8.46 -15.50
CA PRO A 313 -6.46 7.59 -16.51
C PRO A 313 -6.92 8.39 -17.75
N ALA A 314 -7.07 7.67 -18.86
CA ALA A 314 -7.52 8.23 -20.14
C ALA A 314 -8.95 8.81 -20.07
N LEU A 315 -9.82 8.18 -19.27
CA LEU A 315 -11.19 8.61 -19.02
C LEU A 315 -11.28 9.21 -17.62
N LEU A 316 -11.90 10.39 -17.51
CA LEU A 316 -12.07 11.11 -16.25
C LEU A 316 -13.53 11.43 -16.03
N ALA A 317 -14.07 11.09 -14.85
CA ALA A 317 -15.36 11.59 -14.42
C ALA A 317 -15.22 13.01 -13.84
N LEU A 318 -15.93 13.97 -14.44
CA LEU A 318 -15.80 15.41 -14.24
C LEU A 318 -17.19 16.08 -14.16
N PRO A 319 -17.31 17.31 -13.66
CA PRO A 319 -18.57 18.04 -13.66
C PRO A 319 -19.06 18.36 -15.08
N GLY A 320 -20.31 18.02 -15.38
CA GLY A 320 -20.84 18.14 -16.74
C GLY A 320 -21.10 19.57 -17.22
N SER A 321 -21.16 20.53 -16.29
CA SER A 321 -21.38 21.95 -16.57
C SER A 321 -20.08 22.73 -16.85
N MET A 322 -18.91 22.08 -16.78
CA MET A 322 -17.62 22.72 -17.05
C MET A 322 -17.20 22.57 -18.51
N THR A 323 -16.64 23.63 -19.08
CA THR A 323 -16.08 23.59 -20.43
C THR A 323 -14.67 22.98 -20.43
N GLU A 324 -14.24 22.49 -21.60
CA GLU A 324 -12.89 21.94 -21.78
C GLU A 324 -11.78 22.97 -21.51
N HIS A 325 -12.04 24.25 -21.80
CA HIS A 325 -11.10 25.34 -21.48
C HIS A 325 -10.95 25.52 -19.97
N GLU A 326 -12.06 25.57 -19.24
CA GLU A 326 -12.05 25.69 -17.78
C GLU A 326 -11.31 24.50 -17.14
N LEU A 327 -11.58 23.27 -17.59
CA LEU A 327 -10.89 22.07 -17.10
C LEU A 327 -9.37 22.13 -17.31
N ARG A 328 -8.89 22.69 -18.43
CA ARG A 328 -7.45 22.92 -18.65
C ARG A 328 -6.88 23.96 -17.69
N MET A 329 -7.63 25.02 -17.38
CA MET A 329 -7.21 26.02 -16.39
C MET A 329 -7.11 25.42 -14.99
N VAL A 330 -8.07 24.56 -14.61
CA VAL A 330 -8.01 23.80 -13.35
C VAL A 330 -6.78 22.90 -13.31
N ALA A 331 -6.54 22.11 -14.38
CA ALA A 331 -5.36 21.26 -14.46
C ALA A 331 -4.06 22.09 -14.32
N GLY A 332 -3.97 23.25 -14.96
CA GLY A 332 -2.82 24.15 -14.84
C GLY A 332 -2.61 24.72 -13.42
N PHE A 333 -3.65 24.75 -12.59
CA PHE A 333 -3.62 25.21 -11.21
C PHE A 333 -3.36 24.10 -10.18
N ARG A 334 -3.43 22.84 -10.60
CA ARG A 334 -3.24 21.65 -9.76
C ARG A 334 -1.89 21.02 -10.05
N LYS A 335 -1.14 20.65 -9.01
CA LYS A 335 0.21 20.08 -9.15
C LYS A 335 0.19 18.89 -10.13
N ARG A 336 1.03 18.95 -11.17
CA ARG A 336 1.13 17.92 -12.25
C ARG A 336 -0.15 17.72 -13.08
N GLY A 337 -1.06 18.70 -13.13
CA GLY A 337 -2.30 18.56 -13.89
C GLY A 337 -3.36 17.70 -13.22
N ARG A 338 -3.14 17.25 -11.96
CA ARG A 338 -4.03 16.30 -11.26
C ARG A 338 -5.22 17.03 -10.65
N LEU A 339 -6.09 17.52 -11.54
CA LEU A 339 -7.34 18.19 -11.22
C LEU A 339 -8.31 17.31 -10.41
N PRO A 340 -9.30 17.90 -9.69
CA PRO A 340 -10.39 17.15 -9.09
C PRO A 340 -11.07 16.23 -10.10
N THR A 341 -11.10 14.94 -9.79
CA THR A 341 -11.83 13.95 -10.59
C THR A 341 -12.50 12.94 -9.67
N LEU A 342 -13.66 12.46 -10.11
CA LEU A 342 -14.52 11.60 -9.32
C LEU A 342 -13.96 10.17 -9.29
N THR A 343 -13.86 9.64 -8.08
CA THR A 343 -13.45 8.26 -7.81
C THR A 343 -14.65 7.39 -7.43
N TRP A 344 -15.66 7.94 -6.75
CA TRP A 344 -16.88 7.22 -6.38
C TRP A 344 -18.12 8.12 -6.41
N CYS A 345 -19.28 7.53 -6.70
CA CYS A 345 -20.57 8.20 -6.59
C CYS A 345 -21.63 7.23 -6.08
N GLY A 346 -22.49 7.73 -5.21
CA GLY A 346 -23.61 6.98 -4.66
C GLY A 346 -24.84 6.90 -5.56
N GLY A 347 -24.76 7.40 -6.79
CA GLY A 347 -25.85 7.42 -7.75
C GLY A 347 -27.12 8.14 -7.25
N PRO A 348 -28.27 7.91 -7.90
CA PRO A 348 -29.54 8.52 -7.53
C PRO A 348 -29.95 8.28 -6.07
N GLU A 349 -29.68 7.07 -5.55
CA GLU A 349 -30.08 6.66 -4.19
C GLU A 349 -29.45 7.52 -3.09
N ARG A 350 -28.28 8.11 -3.37
CA ARG A 350 -27.57 9.01 -2.47
C ARG A 350 -27.45 10.42 -3.01
N GLN A 351 -28.40 10.84 -3.86
CA GLN A 351 -28.42 12.19 -4.44
C GLN A 351 -27.09 12.57 -5.12
N TYR A 352 -26.44 11.57 -5.73
CA TYR A 352 -25.14 11.69 -6.38
C TYR A 352 -24.00 12.24 -5.49
N ALA A 353 -24.12 12.07 -4.17
CA ALA A 353 -23.02 12.30 -3.24
C ALA A 353 -21.76 11.58 -3.76
N SER A 354 -20.64 12.31 -3.81
CA SER A 354 -19.49 11.90 -4.61
C SER A 354 -18.16 12.15 -3.91
N LEU A 355 -17.23 11.24 -4.16
CA LEU A 355 -15.87 11.31 -3.65
C LEU A 355 -14.95 11.75 -4.78
N TRP A 356 -14.18 12.80 -4.51
CA TRP A 356 -13.27 13.41 -5.46
C TRP A 356 -11.83 13.30 -4.98
N ARG A 357 -10.91 13.16 -5.93
CA ARG A 357 -9.47 13.14 -5.66
C ARG A 357 -8.72 14.14 -6.53
N CYS A 358 -7.65 14.71 -5.99
CA CYS A 358 -6.74 15.59 -6.72
C CYS A 358 -5.35 15.66 -6.06
N SER A 359 -4.46 16.45 -6.67
CA SER A 359 -3.27 16.98 -6.00
C SER A 359 -3.56 18.31 -5.32
N GLN A 360 -2.59 18.82 -4.55
CA GLN A 360 -2.64 20.19 -4.04
C GLN A 360 -2.72 21.23 -5.16
N THR A 361 -3.23 22.40 -4.80
CA THR A 361 -3.22 23.63 -5.59
C THR A 361 -1.80 24.23 -5.68
N THR A 362 -1.57 25.17 -6.60
CA THR A 362 -0.23 25.76 -6.86
C THR A 362 -0.18 27.28 -6.73
N GLU A 363 -1.03 27.89 -5.91
CA GLU A 363 -1.05 29.34 -5.70
C GLU A 363 0.19 29.86 -4.95
N GLY A 364 0.76 29.06 -4.05
CA GLY A 364 1.81 29.47 -3.14
C GLY A 364 1.40 30.63 -2.20
N VAL A 365 2.35 31.09 -1.38
CA VAL A 365 2.13 32.27 -0.52
C VAL A 365 1.91 33.55 -1.36
N MET A 366 2.61 33.67 -2.48
CA MET A 366 2.50 34.86 -3.34
C MET A 366 1.13 34.96 -4.05
N GLY A 367 0.51 33.82 -4.41
CA GLY A 367 -0.84 33.81 -4.99
C GLY A 367 -1.92 34.23 -4.00
N MET A 368 -1.78 33.86 -2.72
CA MET A 368 -2.64 34.33 -1.63
C MET A 368 -2.55 35.85 -1.45
N ILE A 369 -1.33 36.38 -1.34
CA ILE A 369 -1.11 37.81 -1.08
C ILE A 369 -1.63 38.68 -2.23
N ARG A 370 -1.48 38.21 -3.48
CA ARG A 370 -1.84 38.99 -4.67
C ARG A 370 -3.32 38.92 -5.05
N GLN A 371 -4.15 38.12 -4.35
CA GLN A 371 -5.54 37.84 -4.72
C GLN A 371 -5.70 37.60 -6.24
N SER A 372 -4.75 36.89 -6.85
CA SER A 372 -4.75 36.72 -8.30
C SER A 372 -5.94 35.86 -8.70
N ASN A 373 -6.62 36.18 -9.82
CA ASN A 373 -7.65 35.32 -10.44
C ASN A 373 -7.14 33.91 -10.84
N LYS A 374 -5.87 33.57 -10.58
CA LYS A 374 -5.35 32.21 -10.73
C LYS A 374 -6.11 31.28 -9.78
N GLY A 375 -6.95 30.42 -10.35
CA GLY A 375 -7.76 29.46 -9.60
C GLY A 375 -9.25 29.79 -9.56
N SER A 376 -9.74 30.80 -10.30
CA SER A 376 -11.18 31.05 -10.41
C SER A 376 -11.96 29.84 -10.94
N GLU A 377 -11.38 29.12 -11.90
CA GLU A 377 -11.95 27.91 -12.50
C GLU A 377 -11.86 26.72 -11.54
N ASP A 378 -10.81 26.64 -10.72
CA ASP A 378 -10.68 25.61 -9.68
C ASP A 378 -11.73 25.83 -8.58
N GLN A 379 -11.89 27.07 -8.13
CA GLN A 379 -12.95 27.44 -7.20
C GLN A 379 -14.34 27.18 -7.78
N LYS A 380 -14.57 27.51 -9.06
CA LYS A 380 -15.83 27.17 -9.77
C LYS A 380 -16.06 25.65 -9.76
N MET A 381 -15.04 24.86 -10.06
CA MET A 381 -15.14 23.40 -10.04
C MET A 381 -15.49 22.87 -8.65
N VAL A 382 -14.81 23.37 -7.62
CA VAL A 382 -15.05 23.02 -6.22
C VAL A 382 -16.47 23.38 -5.79
N GLU A 383 -16.99 24.53 -6.22
CA GLU A 383 -18.38 24.95 -5.96
C GLU A 383 -19.41 24.06 -6.66
N ILE A 384 -19.14 23.62 -7.89
CA ILE A 384 -20.00 22.65 -8.59
C ILE A 384 -19.97 21.29 -7.88
N ILE A 385 -18.80 20.83 -7.43
CA ILE A 385 -18.65 19.59 -6.65
C ILE A 385 -19.45 19.65 -5.35
N ARG A 386 -19.40 20.81 -4.66
CA ARG A 386 -20.15 21.08 -3.44
C ARG A 386 -21.66 21.05 -3.67
N GLY A 387 -22.15 21.74 -4.71
CA GLY A 387 -23.57 21.80 -5.04
C GLY A 387 -24.12 20.45 -5.51
N GLY A 388 -23.35 19.66 -6.26
CA GLY A 388 -23.83 18.40 -6.80
C GLY A 388 -25.11 18.59 -7.61
N VAL A 389 -26.18 17.90 -7.22
CA VAL A 389 -27.52 18.04 -7.83
C VAL A 389 -28.31 19.26 -7.33
N ASP A 390 -27.91 19.86 -6.22
CA ASP A 390 -28.56 21.04 -5.63
C ASP A 390 -27.57 22.21 -5.52
N PRO A 391 -27.55 23.13 -6.51
CA PRO A 391 -26.69 24.32 -6.44
C PRO A 391 -26.93 25.20 -5.20
N GLN A 392 -28.08 25.05 -4.53
CA GLN A 392 -28.42 25.79 -3.31
C GLN A 392 -28.11 25.00 -2.02
N ALA A 393 -27.43 23.85 -2.13
CA ALA A 393 -26.97 23.09 -0.98
C ALA A 393 -26.29 24.03 0.02
N LYS A 394 -26.58 23.88 1.32
CA LYS A 394 -26.02 24.76 2.37
C LYS A 394 -24.79 24.17 3.05
N ARG A 395 -24.54 22.88 2.84
CA ARG A 395 -23.42 22.19 3.47
C ARG A 395 -22.12 22.58 2.75
N ASP A 396 -21.11 22.86 3.55
CA ASP A 396 -19.76 23.10 3.03
C ASP A 396 -19.19 21.80 2.45
N LEU A 397 -18.37 21.91 1.41
CA LEU A 397 -17.62 20.78 0.89
C LEU A 397 -16.60 20.34 1.93
N LEU A 398 -16.62 19.08 2.34
CA LEU A 398 -15.54 18.51 3.13
C LEU A 398 -14.30 18.35 2.26
N VAL A 399 -13.23 19.07 2.59
CA VAL A 399 -11.92 18.94 1.96
C VAL A 399 -10.97 18.27 2.96
N VAL A 400 -10.46 17.09 2.63
CA VAL A 400 -9.51 16.35 3.46
C VAL A 400 -8.12 16.46 2.85
N ASP A 401 -7.30 17.38 3.37
CA ASP A 401 -5.87 17.44 3.07
C ASP A 401 -5.16 16.44 3.97
N LEU A 402 -4.68 15.33 3.41
CA LEU A 402 -4.14 14.23 4.18
C LEU A 402 -2.78 14.53 4.83
N ARG A 403 -2.18 15.68 4.57
CA ARG A 403 -0.91 16.10 5.17
C ARG A 403 -1.11 16.55 6.62
N PRO A 404 -0.05 16.53 7.44
CA PRO A 404 -0.02 17.34 8.64
C PRO A 404 -0.09 18.82 8.28
N TRP A 405 -0.81 19.60 9.09
CA TRP A 405 -0.98 21.05 8.91
C TRP A 405 0.36 21.76 8.63
N LYS A 406 1.41 21.45 9.41
CA LYS A 406 2.75 22.05 9.24
C LYS A 406 3.34 21.74 7.86
N SER A 407 3.17 20.50 7.38
CA SER A 407 3.65 20.10 6.06
C SER A 407 2.86 20.75 4.94
N ALA A 408 1.55 20.94 5.09
CA ALA A 408 0.72 21.65 4.13
C ALA A 408 1.16 23.12 3.97
N TRP A 409 1.42 23.81 5.09
CA TRP A 409 1.97 25.16 5.08
C TRP A 409 3.38 25.25 4.48
N ALA A 410 4.25 24.29 4.79
CA ALA A 410 5.59 24.23 4.17
C ALA A 410 5.50 24.05 2.65
N ASN A 411 4.58 23.21 2.16
CA ASN A 411 4.32 23.10 0.72
C ASN A 411 3.79 24.41 0.13
N LYS A 412 2.88 25.10 0.83
CA LYS A 412 2.34 26.39 0.41
C LYS A 412 3.43 27.47 0.31
N ALA A 413 4.37 27.49 1.25
CA ALA A 413 5.56 28.33 1.18
C ALA A 413 6.45 28.00 -0.04
N ALA A 414 6.50 26.73 -0.45
CA ALA A 414 7.27 26.25 -1.60
C ALA A 414 6.51 26.32 -2.95
N GLY A 415 5.39 27.03 -3.03
CA GLY A 415 4.62 27.20 -4.27
C GLY A 415 3.51 26.17 -4.50
N GLY A 416 3.30 25.25 -3.57
CA GLY A 416 2.07 24.44 -3.48
C GLY A 416 0.94 25.20 -2.80
N GLY A 417 0.01 24.48 -2.18
CA GLY A 417 -1.16 25.11 -1.60
C GLY A 417 -2.14 24.15 -0.95
N PHE A 418 -3.25 24.70 -0.53
CA PHE A 418 -4.47 24.02 -0.09
C PHE A 418 -5.60 25.06 -0.19
N GLU A 419 -6.81 24.58 -0.32
CA GLU A 419 -8.00 25.37 -0.61
C GLU A 419 -8.15 26.51 0.42
N GLY A 420 -8.57 27.68 -0.06
CA GLY A 420 -8.91 28.83 0.78
C GLY A 420 -10.25 29.41 0.35
N TYR A 421 -11.13 28.53 -0.15
CA TYR A 421 -12.34 28.91 -0.86
C TYR A 421 -13.53 29.06 0.11
N PRO A 422 -14.51 29.91 -0.24
CA PRO A 422 -15.81 29.90 0.42
C PRO A 422 -16.44 28.50 0.37
N HIS A 423 -17.25 28.20 1.38
CA HIS A 423 -18.04 26.97 1.46
C HIS A 423 -17.21 25.67 1.39
N CYS A 424 -15.95 25.73 1.83
CA CYS A 424 -15.07 24.58 2.02
C CYS A 424 -14.71 24.43 3.48
N LYS A 425 -14.95 23.25 4.05
CA LYS A 425 -14.47 22.86 5.37
C LYS A 425 -13.24 21.97 5.21
N ILE A 426 -12.07 22.54 5.48
CA ILE A 426 -10.79 21.82 5.35
C ILE A 426 -10.44 21.15 6.67
N VAL A 427 -10.04 19.88 6.59
CA VAL A 427 -9.51 19.11 7.71
C VAL A 427 -8.20 18.44 7.31
N PHE A 428 -7.24 18.42 8.23
CA PHE A 428 -5.93 17.81 8.03
C PHE A 428 -5.88 16.37 8.54
N GLY A 429 -5.53 15.42 7.67
CA GLY A 429 -5.48 13.99 7.98
C GLY A 429 -4.27 13.57 8.82
N ASN A 430 -3.25 14.43 8.95
CA ASN A 430 -2.05 14.19 9.76
C ASN A 430 -1.24 12.92 9.37
N ILE A 431 -1.22 12.58 8.07
CA ILE A 431 -0.43 11.45 7.54
C ILE A 431 0.85 12.01 6.92
N ASP A 432 1.99 11.68 7.53
CA ASP A 432 3.30 12.20 7.15
C ASP A 432 3.74 11.78 5.72
N SER A 433 4.91 12.29 5.31
CA SER A 433 5.51 11.95 4.01
C SER A 433 5.90 10.48 3.88
N ILE A 434 6.14 10.05 2.65
CA ILE A 434 6.66 8.71 2.30
C ILE A 434 7.93 8.32 3.07
N HIS A 435 8.78 9.29 3.44
CA HIS A 435 10.00 9.04 4.19
C HIS A 435 9.70 8.65 5.64
N CYS A 436 8.70 9.27 6.26
CA CYS A 436 8.25 8.94 7.60
C CYS A 436 7.57 7.55 7.63
N VAL A 437 6.75 7.24 6.61
CA VAL A 437 6.13 5.92 6.46
C VAL A 437 7.19 4.83 6.29
N ARG A 438 8.22 5.06 5.46
CA ARG A 438 9.35 4.13 5.33
C ARG A 438 10.08 3.93 6.66
N SER A 439 10.35 5.01 7.40
CA SER A 439 11.00 4.90 8.71
C SER A 439 10.13 4.11 9.68
N ALA A 440 8.82 4.36 9.71
CA ALA A 440 7.88 3.62 10.57
C ALA A 440 7.86 2.13 10.25
N TRP A 441 7.85 1.76 8.98
CA TRP A 441 7.98 0.37 8.54
C TRP A 441 9.28 -0.27 9.03
N ARG A 442 10.43 0.40 8.83
CA ARG A 442 11.72 -0.12 9.32
C ARG A 442 11.76 -0.28 10.84
N TYR A 443 11.14 0.62 11.60
CA TYR A 443 11.03 0.47 13.05
C TYR A 443 10.09 -0.67 13.45
N MET A 444 9.02 -0.93 12.70
CA MET A 444 8.18 -2.11 12.90
C MET A 444 8.97 -3.40 12.65
N GLY A 445 9.74 -3.47 11.56
CA GLY A 445 10.62 -4.62 11.28
C GLY A 445 11.65 -4.86 12.38
N LYS A 446 12.21 -3.79 12.96
CA LYS A 446 13.08 -3.88 14.14
C LYS A 446 12.33 -4.40 15.37
N ALA A 447 11.10 -3.92 15.62
CA ALA A 447 10.28 -4.41 16.72
C ALA A 447 10.02 -5.91 16.60
N VAL A 448 9.73 -6.41 15.39
CA VAL A 448 9.57 -7.85 15.10
C VAL A 448 10.89 -8.60 15.32
N SER A 449 12.00 -8.07 14.81
CA SER A 449 13.32 -8.72 14.90
C SER A 449 13.85 -8.79 16.34
N ASN A 450 13.38 -7.91 17.23
CA ASN A 450 13.78 -7.87 18.64
C ASN A 450 12.97 -8.84 19.52
N VAL A 451 11.94 -9.50 18.98
CA VAL A 451 11.16 -10.48 19.75
C VAL A 451 12.04 -11.71 19.98
N VAL A 452 12.25 -12.06 21.25
CA VAL A 452 12.97 -13.25 21.69
C VAL A 452 12.04 -14.11 22.52
N ASP A 453 11.86 -15.37 22.12
CA ASP A 453 11.01 -16.32 22.82
C ASP A 453 11.50 -16.54 24.26
N GLY A 454 10.58 -16.45 25.23
CA GLY A 454 10.86 -16.69 26.64
C GLY A 454 11.41 -15.50 27.43
N GLU A 455 11.69 -14.36 26.77
CA GLU A 455 12.18 -13.15 27.42
C GLU A 455 11.09 -12.08 27.58
N PRO A 456 11.02 -11.33 28.71
CA PRO A 456 10.18 -10.15 28.83
C PRO A 456 10.57 -9.11 27.77
N GLY A 457 9.81 -9.06 26.68
CA GLY A 457 10.16 -8.25 25.52
C GLY A 457 9.78 -6.77 25.64
N THR A 458 10.35 -5.96 24.75
CA THR A 458 10.01 -4.55 24.53
C THR A 458 8.93 -4.34 23.47
N TRP A 459 8.25 -5.40 23.03
CA TRP A 459 7.33 -5.42 21.89
C TRP A 459 6.37 -4.23 21.84
N MET A 460 5.55 -4.02 22.88
CA MET A 460 4.56 -2.95 22.90
C MET A 460 5.19 -1.56 22.81
N LYS A 461 6.34 -1.36 23.46
CA LYS A 461 7.11 -0.11 23.40
C LYS A 461 7.69 0.11 22.01
N ASP A 462 8.28 -0.91 21.41
CA ASP A 462 8.94 -0.81 20.10
C ASP A 462 7.90 -0.61 18.98
N VAL A 463 6.76 -1.30 19.07
CA VAL A 463 5.61 -1.08 18.20
C VAL A 463 5.09 0.36 18.33
N ALA A 464 4.89 0.87 19.54
CA ALA A 464 4.46 2.26 19.74
C ALA A 464 5.48 3.27 19.17
N ASN A 465 6.78 3.03 19.40
CA ASN A 465 7.86 3.87 18.89
C ASN A 465 7.99 3.83 17.36
N SER A 466 7.53 2.76 16.71
CA SER A 466 7.51 2.67 15.25
C SER A 466 6.57 3.69 14.60
N ARG A 467 5.53 4.13 15.32
CA ARG A 467 4.42 4.97 14.79
C ARG A 467 3.62 4.37 13.64
N TRP A 468 3.87 3.11 13.25
CA TRP A 468 3.15 2.46 12.15
C TRP A 468 1.63 2.51 12.35
N TYR A 469 1.16 2.04 13.51
CA TYR A 469 -0.27 2.06 13.84
C TYR A 469 -0.84 3.45 14.09
N ALA A 470 -0.01 4.46 14.37
CA ALA A 470 -0.46 5.84 14.40
C ALA A 470 -0.87 6.32 12.99
N TYR A 471 -0.12 5.94 11.96
CA TYR A 471 -0.50 6.23 10.57
C TYR A 471 -1.68 5.39 10.09
N VAL A 472 -1.74 4.08 10.42
CA VAL A 472 -2.93 3.25 10.14
C VAL A 472 -4.19 3.88 10.74
N GLY A 473 -4.11 4.32 12.01
CA GLY A 473 -5.22 5.02 12.67
C GLY A 473 -5.60 6.33 11.99
N ALA A 474 -4.63 7.14 11.57
CA ALA A 474 -4.87 8.40 10.86
C ALA A 474 -5.55 8.21 9.49
N ILE A 475 -5.13 7.19 8.74
CA ILE A 475 -5.73 6.80 7.46
C ILE A 475 -7.18 6.34 7.65
N LEU A 476 -7.42 5.44 8.62
CA LEU A 476 -8.77 4.94 8.92
C LEU A 476 -9.69 6.05 9.45
N ASN A 477 -9.17 6.99 10.26
CA ASN A 477 -9.95 8.13 10.72
C ASN A 477 -10.33 9.08 9.57
N SER A 478 -9.38 9.38 8.67
CA SER A 478 -9.66 10.19 7.47
C SER A 478 -10.70 9.50 6.57
N THR A 479 -10.59 8.18 6.40
CA THR A 479 -11.56 7.34 5.70
C THR A 479 -12.95 7.44 6.35
N ARG A 480 -13.04 7.31 7.68
CA ARG A 480 -14.31 7.43 8.42
C ARG A 480 -15.00 8.76 8.16
N MET A 481 -14.25 9.86 8.18
CA MET A 481 -14.82 11.19 7.91
C MET A 481 -15.43 11.29 6.52
N VAL A 482 -14.72 10.79 5.51
CA VAL A 482 -15.21 10.74 4.13
C VAL A 482 -16.47 9.87 4.04
N VAL A 483 -16.45 8.67 4.62
CA VAL A 483 -17.60 7.76 4.62
C VAL A 483 -18.83 8.39 5.28
N THR A 484 -18.66 9.03 6.45
CA THR A 484 -19.74 9.75 7.14
C THR A 484 -20.31 10.87 6.27
N GLU A 485 -19.46 11.66 5.61
CA GLU A 485 -19.88 12.74 4.72
C GLU A 485 -20.76 12.25 3.56
N LEU A 486 -20.32 11.20 2.87
CA LEU A 486 -21.07 10.67 1.73
C LEU A 486 -22.30 9.83 2.15
N PHE A 487 -22.20 9.07 3.24
CA PHE A 487 -23.24 8.13 3.64
C PHE A 487 -24.35 8.78 4.46
N GLU A 488 -23.99 9.52 5.50
CA GLU A 488 -24.96 10.10 6.45
C GLU A 488 -25.47 11.45 5.98
N HIS A 489 -24.60 12.26 5.40
CA HIS A 489 -24.95 13.62 4.97
C HIS A 489 -25.30 13.73 3.49
N LYS A 490 -25.14 12.64 2.71
CA LYS A 490 -25.40 12.61 1.26
C LYS A 490 -24.71 13.78 0.54
N SER A 491 -23.50 14.10 0.98
CA SER A 491 -22.74 15.26 0.51
C SER A 491 -21.39 14.83 -0.03
N SER A 492 -20.81 15.66 -0.90
CA SER A 492 -19.54 15.35 -1.56
C SER A 492 -18.34 15.60 -0.65
N ALA A 493 -17.22 14.93 -0.94
CA ALA A 493 -15.94 15.20 -0.30
C ALA A 493 -14.81 15.25 -1.33
N LEU A 494 -13.83 16.12 -1.09
CA LEU A 494 -12.60 16.24 -1.88
C LEU A 494 -11.41 15.80 -1.04
N VAL A 495 -10.65 14.81 -1.52
CA VAL A 495 -9.49 14.26 -0.82
C VAL A 495 -8.23 14.53 -1.62
N HIS A 496 -7.21 15.10 -0.98
CA HIS A 496 -5.93 15.31 -1.63
C HIS A 496 -4.77 15.23 -0.64
N CYS A 497 -3.56 15.27 -1.18
CA CYS A 497 -2.33 15.47 -0.41
C CYS A 497 -1.41 16.40 -1.23
N SER A 498 -0.09 16.17 -1.22
CA SER A 498 0.82 16.91 -2.11
C SER A 498 0.61 16.52 -3.58
N ASP A 499 0.94 15.30 -3.98
CA ASP A 499 0.88 14.86 -5.38
C ASP A 499 -0.41 14.08 -5.73
N GLY A 500 -1.21 13.68 -4.74
CA GLY A 500 -2.52 13.05 -5.00
C GLY A 500 -2.47 11.58 -5.47
N TRP A 501 -1.34 10.88 -5.27
CA TRP A 501 -1.15 9.48 -5.72
C TRP A 501 -0.71 8.49 -4.63
N ASP A 502 -0.38 8.96 -3.41
CA ASP A 502 0.01 8.12 -2.27
C ASP A 502 -1.16 8.09 -1.27
N ARG A 503 -1.13 8.93 -0.23
CA ARG A 503 -2.18 9.04 0.81
C ARG A 503 -3.59 9.17 0.27
N THR A 504 -3.76 9.97 -0.78
CA THR A 504 -5.05 10.16 -1.46
C THR A 504 -5.60 8.85 -1.97
N THR A 505 -4.75 8.02 -2.59
CA THR A 505 -5.13 6.69 -3.07
C THR A 505 -5.55 5.79 -1.91
N GLU A 506 -4.83 5.80 -0.79
CA GLU A 506 -5.15 5.00 0.40
C GLU A 506 -6.57 5.32 0.92
N VAL A 507 -6.84 6.60 1.17
CA VAL A 507 -8.13 7.03 1.74
C VAL A 507 -9.28 6.89 0.75
N CYS A 508 -9.09 7.23 -0.53
CA CYS A 508 -10.15 7.08 -1.53
C CYS A 508 -10.56 5.62 -1.71
N SER A 509 -9.59 4.71 -1.84
CA SER A 509 -9.89 3.29 -2.03
C SER A 509 -10.48 2.63 -0.77
N LEU A 510 -10.04 3.00 0.43
CA LEU A 510 -10.67 2.52 1.68
C LEU A 510 -12.10 3.06 1.83
N ALA A 511 -12.34 4.34 1.50
CA ALA A 511 -13.68 4.91 1.58
C ALA A 511 -14.64 4.21 0.62
N MET A 512 -14.19 3.93 -0.62
CA MET A 512 -14.92 3.13 -1.59
C MET A 512 -15.27 1.73 -1.05
N MET A 513 -14.30 1.04 -0.46
CA MET A 513 -14.51 -0.29 0.13
C MET A 513 -15.53 -0.29 1.29
N CYS A 514 -15.55 0.77 2.10
CA CYS A 514 -16.52 0.96 3.16
C CYS A 514 -17.92 1.29 2.62
N LEU A 515 -18.02 2.11 1.58
CA LEU A 515 -19.29 2.59 1.00
C LEU A 515 -19.97 1.57 0.10
N ASP A 516 -19.21 0.70 -0.56
CA ASP A 516 -19.69 -0.12 -1.67
C ASP A 516 -19.23 -1.58 -1.51
N SER A 517 -20.21 -2.47 -1.31
CA SER A 517 -19.96 -3.91 -1.14
C SER A 517 -19.36 -4.56 -2.38
N HIS A 518 -19.47 -3.94 -3.56
CA HIS A 518 -18.82 -4.41 -4.77
C HIS A 518 -17.33 -4.65 -4.54
N TYR A 519 -16.62 -3.71 -3.91
CA TYR A 519 -15.17 -3.81 -3.69
C TYR A 519 -14.75 -4.75 -2.57
N ARG A 520 -15.70 -5.34 -1.84
CA ARG A 520 -15.46 -6.37 -0.83
C ARG A 520 -15.55 -7.80 -1.40
N THR A 521 -15.93 -7.91 -2.68
CA THR A 521 -15.74 -9.14 -3.48
C THR A 521 -14.29 -9.28 -3.92
N GLN A 522 -13.84 -10.48 -4.28
CA GLN A 522 -12.48 -10.72 -4.78
C GLN A 522 -12.24 -9.97 -6.09
N GLN A 523 -13.18 -10.04 -7.03
CA GLN A 523 -13.07 -9.29 -8.28
C GLN A 523 -13.12 -7.78 -8.03
N GLY A 524 -13.99 -7.33 -7.13
CA GLY A 524 -14.11 -5.92 -6.77
C GLY A 524 -12.85 -5.36 -6.11
N LEU A 525 -12.18 -6.12 -5.23
CA LEU A 525 -10.90 -5.71 -4.65
C LEU A 525 -9.84 -5.49 -5.75
N LEU A 526 -9.74 -6.42 -6.70
CA LEU A 526 -8.81 -6.30 -7.82
C LEU A 526 -9.17 -5.14 -8.76
N ARG A 527 -10.46 -4.91 -9.03
CA ARG A 527 -10.95 -3.72 -9.75
C ARG A 527 -10.59 -2.43 -9.02
N LEU A 528 -10.75 -2.39 -7.71
CA LEU A 528 -10.42 -1.24 -6.88
C LEU A 528 -8.93 -0.90 -6.99
N ILE A 529 -8.06 -1.91 -6.96
CA ILE A 529 -6.61 -1.75 -7.14
C ILE A 529 -6.31 -1.22 -8.55
N GLN A 530 -6.85 -1.86 -9.59
CA GLN A 530 -6.64 -1.41 -10.97
C GLN A 530 -7.11 0.02 -11.20
N LYS A 531 -8.26 0.40 -10.63
CA LYS A 531 -8.80 1.75 -10.71
C LYS A 531 -7.96 2.74 -9.89
N GLU A 532 -7.98 2.63 -8.56
CA GLU A 532 -7.49 3.69 -7.67
C GLU A 532 -5.97 3.74 -7.56
N TRP A 533 -5.30 2.60 -7.73
CA TRP A 533 -3.85 2.51 -7.60
C TRP A 533 -3.17 2.56 -8.96
N CYS A 534 -3.52 1.65 -9.88
CA CYS A 534 -2.84 1.56 -11.17
C CYS A 534 -3.24 2.71 -12.10
N SER A 535 -4.54 2.87 -12.39
CA SER A 535 -5.00 3.84 -13.39
C SER A 535 -4.82 5.30 -12.96
N PHE A 536 -4.96 5.57 -11.66
CA PHE A 536 -4.69 6.89 -11.07
C PHE A 536 -3.21 7.15 -10.75
N GLY A 537 -2.32 6.23 -11.12
CA GLY A 537 -0.89 6.49 -11.21
C GLY A 537 -0.17 6.52 -9.86
N HIS A 538 -0.52 5.63 -8.92
CA HIS A 538 0.38 5.33 -7.80
C HIS A 538 1.70 4.80 -8.38
N PRO A 539 2.86 5.41 -8.07
CA PRO A 539 4.12 5.09 -8.73
C PRO A 539 4.74 3.80 -8.15
N PHE A 540 4.08 2.65 -8.30
CA PHE A 540 4.48 1.35 -7.75
C PHE A 540 5.95 1.03 -7.99
N ARG A 541 6.42 1.18 -9.23
CA ARG A 541 7.82 0.90 -9.59
C ARG A 541 8.80 1.69 -8.73
N THR A 542 8.56 2.98 -8.57
CA THR A 542 9.40 3.87 -7.75
C THR A 542 9.24 3.59 -6.26
N ARG A 543 8.01 3.39 -5.78
CA ARG A 543 7.69 3.18 -4.36
C ARG A 543 8.20 1.84 -3.85
N LEU A 544 8.22 0.82 -4.70
CA LEU A 544 8.72 -0.52 -4.38
C LEU A 544 10.13 -0.76 -4.90
N ALA A 545 10.77 0.21 -5.59
CA ALA A 545 12.08 0.05 -6.23
C ALA A 545 12.16 -1.24 -7.08
N LEU A 546 11.21 -1.42 -8.00
CA LEU A 546 11.13 -2.61 -8.85
C LEU A 546 12.11 -2.48 -10.03
N GLY A 547 13.14 -3.32 -10.00
CA GLY A 547 14.19 -3.33 -11.02
C GLY A 547 15.16 -2.16 -10.92
N GLU A 548 15.18 -1.47 -9.78
CA GLU A 548 15.99 -0.28 -9.53
C GLU A 548 16.60 -0.37 -8.13
N VAL A 549 17.78 0.23 -7.93
CA VAL A 549 18.37 0.36 -6.61
C VAL A 549 17.44 1.23 -5.74
N PRO A 550 17.10 0.82 -4.51
CA PRO A 550 16.22 1.61 -3.64
C PRO A 550 16.70 3.04 -3.46
N SER A 551 15.87 4.00 -3.86
CA SER A 551 16.17 5.43 -3.75
C SER A 551 15.51 6.06 -2.51
N GLY A 552 15.73 7.37 -2.32
CA GLY A 552 15.00 8.17 -1.33
C GLY A 552 13.47 8.13 -1.48
N GLU A 553 12.95 7.67 -2.63
CA GLU A 553 11.52 7.59 -2.97
C GLU A 553 10.84 6.25 -2.63
N TYR A 554 11.62 5.21 -2.26
CA TYR A 554 11.06 3.94 -1.79
C TYR A 554 10.19 4.16 -0.54
N SER A 555 8.98 3.58 -0.50
CA SER A 555 8.09 3.63 0.64
C SER A 555 6.97 2.59 0.55
N PRO A 556 6.64 1.89 1.66
CA PRO A 556 5.68 0.79 1.68
C PRO A 556 4.22 1.28 1.77
N VAL A 557 3.84 2.24 0.92
CA VAL A 557 2.50 2.86 0.91
C VAL A 557 1.42 1.82 0.59
N PHE A 558 1.64 0.93 -0.39
CA PHE A 558 0.68 -0.12 -0.69
C PHE A 558 0.53 -1.13 0.45
N VAL A 559 1.63 -1.48 1.13
CA VAL A 559 1.59 -2.35 2.32
C VAL A 559 0.85 -1.68 3.48
N GLN A 560 1.04 -0.38 3.68
CA GLN A 560 0.29 0.41 4.66
C GLN A 560 -1.22 0.37 4.38
N TRP A 561 -1.63 0.47 3.12
CA TRP A 561 -3.02 0.28 2.72
C TRP A 561 -3.53 -1.15 2.95
N LEU A 562 -2.75 -2.17 2.60
CA LEU A 562 -3.12 -3.57 2.84
C LEU A 562 -3.33 -3.85 4.34
N ASP A 563 -2.53 -3.24 5.22
CA ASP A 563 -2.74 -3.31 6.66
C ASP A 563 -4.07 -2.65 7.04
N CYS A 564 -4.38 -1.46 6.53
CA CYS A 564 -5.68 -0.82 6.77
C CYS A 564 -6.86 -1.71 6.32
N VAL A 565 -6.75 -2.38 5.16
CA VAL A 565 -7.73 -3.35 4.66
C VAL A 565 -7.84 -4.55 5.61
N TYR A 566 -6.71 -5.06 6.11
CA TYR A 566 -6.68 -6.13 7.10
C TYR A 566 -7.33 -5.72 8.44
N GLN A 567 -7.17 -4.46 8.88
CA GLN A 567 -7.87 -3.94 10.06
C GLN A 567 -9.39 -3.91 9.87
N LEU A 568 -9.87 -3.56 8.68
CA LEU A 568 -11.29 -3.62 8.34
C LEU A 568 -11.80 -5.06 8.31
N PHE A 569 -11.05 -5.97 7.68
CA PHE A 569 -11.38 -7.40 7.68
C PHE A 569 -11.45 -7.96 9.11
N SER A 570 -10.48 -7.63 9.96
CA SER A 570 -10.41 -8.13 11.33
C SER A 570 -11.60 -7.70 12.19
N GLN A 571 -12.11 -6.49 11.95
CA GLN A 571 -13.29 -5.97 12.64
C GLN A 571 -14.61 -6.48 12.04
N PHE A 572 -14.63 -6.77 10.74
CA PHE A 572 -15.81 -7.18 9.99
C PHE A 572 -15.56 -8.43 9.13
N PRO A 573 -15.24 -9.59 9.73
CA PRO A 573 -14.76 -10.76 8.99
C PRO A 573 -15.79 -11.34 8.00
N TYR A 574 -17.08 -11.11 8.23
CA TYR A 574 -18.17 -11.57 7.35
C TYR A 574 -18.56 -10.55 6.27
N ALA A 575 -17.89 -9.40 6.21
CA ALA A 575 -18.18 -8.35 5.25
C ALA A 575 -17.44 -8.54 3.90
N PHE A 576 -16.52 -9.49 3.82
CA PHE A 576 -15.61 -9.72 2.69
C PHE A 576 -15.78 -11.14 2.13
N GLU A 577 -15.70 -11.27 0.81
CA GLU A 577 -15.80 -12.57 0.11
C GLU A 577 -14.51 -13.40 0.25
N TRP A 578 -13.38 -12.74 0.50
CA TRP A 578 -12.05 -13.33 0.48
C TRP A 578 -11.43 -13.39 1.89
N THR A 579 -10.36 -14.17 2.00
CA THR A 579 -9.57 -14.32 3.24
C THR A 579 -8.29 -13.46 3.18
N PRO A 580 -7.62 -13.18 4.31
CA PRO A 580 -6.39 -12.40 4.34
C PRO A 580 -5.24 -12.96 3.48
N SER A 581 -5.34 -14.23 3.06
CA SER A 581 -4.40 -14.83 2.12
C SER A 581 -4.29 -14.08 0.79
N ILE A 582 -5.33 -13.35 0.36
CA ILE A 582 -5.22 -12.51 -0.84
C ILE A 582 -4.34 -11.28 -0.58
N LEU A 583 -4.45 -10.67 0.60
CA LEU A 583 -3.64 -9.50 0.97
C LEU A 583 -2.15 -9.88 1.06
N LEU A 584 -1.86 -11.07 1.60
CA LEU A 584 -0.50 -11.61 1.64
C LEU A 584 0.08 -11.97 0.26
N ARG A 585 -0.76 -12.24 -0.75
CA ARG A 585 -0.29 -12.46 -2.13
C ARG A 585 -0.07 -11.15 -2.89
N LEU A 586 -0.76 -10.09 -2.48
CA LEU A 586 -0.66 -8.75 -3.05
C LEU A 586 0.55 -7.97 -2.49
N ALA A 587 0.85 -8.18 -1.20
CA ALA A 587 2.09 -7.73 -0.57
C ALA A 587 3.29 -8.48 -1.15
#